data_AF-J0WLI7-F1
#
_entry.id   AF-J0WLI7-F1
#
_cell.length_a   1.000
_cell.length_b   1.000
_cell.length_c   1.000
_cell.angle_alpha   90.00
_cell.angle_beta   90.00
_cell.angle_gamma   90.00
#
_symmetry.space_group_name_H-M   'P 1'
#
loop_
_entity.id
_entity.type
_entity.pdbx_description
1 polymer ?
#
loop_
_entity_poly.entity_id
_entity_poly.type
_entity_poly.pdbx_seq_one_letter_code
_entity_poly.pdbx_strand_id
1 'polypeptide(L)'
;MAYVDALLDDSGHTQDVDKALVAVLVDPSFLTSIFEQRAAFRSRCRTSASAGNAILVFWTDDLLVSLSNLSTALVCDHAYAESVPLALQKITKAAQLRAATQLPELWRDLAVSLQSEDASPACKRLATSLLYAAYCLRPLLAPDAEDAHGDDTSIAPFLRQYLHRLDPLSDCQDVEPLTLAMLLALYAQADRSCSDLPLLVPLTTSVLHDILLTLFSDDSPSHALGRARTLILRWSRVVPWAWSFFRLDLHECAMLSLTNAWAAFWMKLYRSEPSLRDLSVMDLAHSALVSVSLGPGSACSAASRVGAALAVQCLSERIFLFSLLVLLLRDDSNTFAAGACHFLAAQLLHNRSPEDLVMLALEYLSLSSPVSVKKALEPVSLVWKQGKAVVEV
;
A
#
# COMPACT_ATOMS: atom_id res chain seq x y z
N MET A 1 3.84 -18.24 -23.46
CA MET A 1 4.81 -18.78 -22.49
C MET A 1 6.17 -18.16 -22.69
N ALA A 2 6.93 -18.48 -23.75
CA ALA A 2 8.27 -17.89 -23.98
C ALA A 2 8.34 -16.35 -23.87
N TYR A 3 7.30 -15.64 -24.31
CA TYR A 3 7.23 -14.19 -24.17
C TYR A 3 6.97 -13.70 -22.73
N VAL A 4 6.14 -14.42 -21.95
CA VAL A 4 5.90 -14.11 -20.53
C VAL A 4 7.15 -14.43 -19.71
N ASP A 5 7.83 -15.52 -20.05
CA ASP A 5 9.11 -15.87 -19.43
C ASP A 5 10.19 -14.83 -19.81
N ALA A 6 10.22 -14.38 -21.08
CA ALA A 6 11.13 -13.31 -21.51
C ALA A 6 10.84 -11.95 -20.82
N LEU A 7 9.57 -11.62 -20.57
CA LEU A 7 9.20 -10.45 -19.77
C LEU A 7 9.74 -10.50 -18.33
N LEU A 8 9.91 -11.70 -17.78
CA LEU A 8 10.53 -11.88 -16.46
C LEU A 8 12.05 -11.76 -16.51
N ASP A 9 12.67 -11.92 -17.68
CA ASP A 9 14.12 -11.94 -17.84
C ASP A 9 14.71 -10.57 -18.26
N ASP A 10 13.91 -9.66 -18.85
CA ASP A 10 14.40 -8.38 -19.39
C ASP A 10 14.26 -7.21 -18.37
N SER A 11 15.37 -6.84 -17.74
CA SER A 11 15.42 -5.88 -16.60
C SER A 11 15.67 -4.41 -16.99
N GLY A 12 15.70 -4.08 -18.28
CA GLY A 12 16.34 -2.84 -18.74
C GLY A 12 15.42 -1.71 -19.22
N HIS A 13 14.69 -1.90 -20.33
CA HIS A 13 14.37 -0.78 -21.23
C HIS A 13 12.95 -0.74 -21.83
N THR A 14 12.01 -1.59 -21.41
CA THR A 14 10.65 -1.69 -21.98
C THR A 14 9.50 -1.41 -21.00
N GLN A 15 9.78 -0.71 -19.89
CA GLN A 15 8.88 -0.60 -18.73
C GLN A 15 7.42 -0.21 -19.05
N ASP A 16 7.14 0.65 -20.02
CA ASP A 16 5.76 1.10 -20.26
C ASP A 16 4.97 0.19 -21.21
N VAL A 17 5.64 -0.41 -22.21
CA VAL A 17 5.03 -1.42 -23.09
C VAL A 17 4.70 -2.68 -22.29
N ASP A 18 5.56 -3.03 -21.34
CA ASP A 18 5.40 -4.21 -20.49
C ASP A 18 4.22 -4.04 -19.51
N LYS A 19 4.02 -2.85 -18.93
CA LYS A 19 2.89 -2.56 -18.03
C LYS A 19 1.54 -2.69 -18.73
N ALA A 20 1.41 -2.13 -19.93
CA ALA A 20 0.15 -2.18 -20.68
C ALA A 20 -0.23 -3.62 -21.04
N LEU A 21 0.76 -4.42 -21.47
CA LEU A 21 0.53 -5.83 -21.77
C LEU A 21 0.20 -6.63 -20.50
N VAL A 22 0.92 -6.42 -19.41
CA VAL A 22 0.61 -7.07 -18.13
C VAL A 22 -0.82 -6.73 -17.72
N ALA A 23 -1.24 -5.47 -17.84
CA ALA A 23 -2.60 -5.04 -17.52
C ALA A 23 -3.66 -5.84 -18.30
N VAL A 24 -3.40 -6.13 -19.59
CA VAL A 24 -4.27 -6.98 -20.43
C VAL A 24 -4.24 -8.44 -19.96
N LEU A 25 -3.06 -8.97 -19.62
CA LEU A 25 -2.89 -10.36 -19.18
C LEU A 25 -3.51 -10.65 -17.81
N VAL A 26 -3.63 -9.63 -16.96
CA VAL A 26 -4.27 -9.74 -15.64
C VAL A 26 -5.70 -9.21 -15.64
N ASP A 27 -6.23 -8.80 -16.79
CA ASP A 27 -7.62 -8.36 -16.92
C ASP A 27 -8.59 -9.53 -16.59
N PRO A 28 -9.66 -9.30 -15.81
CA PRO A 28 -10.64 -10.34 -15.47
C PRO A 28 -11.26 -11.04 -16.68
N SER A 29 -11.48 -10.34 -17.81
CA SER A 29 -12.03 -10.92 -19.04
C SER A 29 -11.04 -11.89 -19.71
N PHE A 30 -9.75 -11.54 -19.70
CA PHE A 30 -8.70 -12.44 -20.18
C PHE A 30 -8.59 -13.67 -19.27
N LEU A 31 -8.56 -13.47 -17.95
CA LEU A 31 -8.50 -14.57 -16.99
C LEU A 31 -9.74 -15.48 -17.10
N THR A 32 -10.93 -14.91 -17.29
CA THR A 32 -12.16 -15.69 -17.56
C THR A 32 -11.98 -16.59 -18.78
N SER A 33 -11.46 -16.04 -19.88
CA SER A 33 -11.18 -16.80 -21.10
C SER A 33 -10.19 -17.96 -20.86
N ILE A 34 -9.15 -17.76 -20.04
CA ILE A 34 -8.20 -18.82 -19.68
C ILE A 34 -8.87 -19.93 -18.85
N PHE A 35 -9.74 -19.56 -17.90
CA PHE A 35 -10.49 -20.53 -17.09
C PHE A 35 -11.50 -21.33 -17.92
N GLU A 36 -12.20 -20.69 -18.86
CA GLU A 36 -13.10 -21.39 -19.80
C GLU A 36 -12.37 -22.40 -20.68
N GLN A 37 -11.20 -22.01 -21.21
CA GLN A 37 -10.35 -22.93 -21.98
C GLN A 37 -9.89 -24.10 -21.11
N ARG A 38 -9.46 -23.83 -19.87
CA ARG A 38 -9.07 -24.86 -18.89
C ARG A 38 -10.21 -25.84 -18.62
N ALA A 39 -11.43 -25.35 -18.41
CA ALA A 39 -12.62 -26.18 -18.23
C ALA A 39 -12.89 -27.05 -19.47
N ALA A 40 -12.80 -26.48 -20.68
CA ALA A 40 -12.98 -27.22 -21.92
C ALA A 40 -11.94 -28.34 -22.12
N PHE A 41 -10.66 -28.10 -21.82
CA PHE A 41 -9.61 -29.13 -21.89
C PHE A 41 -9.83 -30.24 -20.86
N ARG A 42 -10.19 -29.89 -19.62
CA ARG A 42 -10.50 -30.86 -18.57
C ARG A 42 -11.68 -31.74 -18.92
N SER A 43 -12.75 -31.15 -19.45
CA SER A 43 -13.94 -31.88 -19.91
C SER A 43 -13.58 -32.92 -20.97
N ARG A 44 -12.76 -32.55 -21.98
CA ARG A 44 -12.30 -33.49 -23.02
C ARG A 44 -11.45 -34.61 -22.43
N CYS A 45 -10.49 -34.29 -21.57
CA CYS A 45 -9.62 -35.31 -20.98
C CYS A 45 -10.35 -36.29 -20.04
N ARG A 46 -11.40 -35.84 -19.33
CA ARG A 46 -12.24 -36.72 -18.50
C ARG A 46 -12.90 -37.83 -19.31
N THR A 47 -13.25 -37.56 -20.57
CA THR A 47 -13.87 -38.58 -21.46
C THR A 47 -12.88 -39.62 -21.97
N SER A 48 -11.57 -39.30 -22.01
CA SER A 48 -10.52 -40.18 -22.54
C SER A 48 -9.71 -40.89 -21.47
N ALA A 49 -9.68 -40.37 -20.23
CA ALA A 49 -8.91 -40.94 -19.15
C ALA A 49 -9.63 -42.15 -18.52
N SER A 50 -9.36 -43.35 -19.04
CA SER A 50 -9.80 -44.59 -18.41
C SER A 50 -9.10 -44.80 -17.06
N ALA A 51 -9.84 -44.66 -15.96
CA ALA A 51 -9.61 -45.24 -14.62
C ALA A 51 -8.28 -44.95 -13.86
N GLY A 52 -7.45 -43.99 -14.29
CA GLY A 52 -6.22 -43.63 -13.57
C GLY A 52 -6.35 -42.37 -12.71
N ASN A 53 -5.85 -42.42 -11.46
CA ASN A 53 -5.70 -41.25 -10.56
C ASN A 53 -4.56 -40.29 -11.00
N ALA A 54 -4.33 -40.14 -12.30
CA ALA A 54 -3.28 -39.25 -12.81
C ALA A 54 -3.73 -37.79 -12.71
N ILE A 55 -2.93 -36.95 -12.06
CA ILE A 55 -3.14 -35.49 -12.05
C ILE A 55 -2.73 -34.95 -13.43
N LEU A 56 -3.69 -34.46 -14.20
CA LEU A 56 -3.45 -33.83 -15.49
C LEU A 56 -3.12 -32.35 -15.27
N VAL A 57 -1.96 -31.93 -15.79
CA VAL A 57 -1.52 -30.53 -15.81
C VAL A 57 -1.63 -30.01 -17.25
N PHE A 58 -2.34 -28.91 -17.44
CA PHE A 58 -2.55 -28.29 -18.74
C PHE A 58 -1.65 -27.08 -18.93
N TRP A 59 -1.46 -26.64 -20.18
CA TRP A 59 -0.73 -25.41 -20.48
C TRP A 59 -1.38 -24.17 -19.82
N THR A 60 -2.70 -24.19 -19.62
CA THR A 60 -3.43 -23.15 -18.89
C THR A 60 -3.00 -23.10 -17.42
N ASP A 61 -2.69 -24.23 -16.80
CA ASP A 61 -2.20 -24.27 -15.42
C ASP A 61 -0.81 -23.62 -15.32
N ASP A 62 0.08 -23.90 -16.28
CA ASP A 62 1.42 -23.27 -16.35
C ASP A 62 1.31 -21.77 -16.60
N LEU A 63 0.40 -21.34 -17.48
CA LEU A 63 0.14 -19.91 -17.72
C LEU A 63 -0.34 -19.20 -16.44
N LEU A 64 -1.29 -19.78 -15.69
CA LEU A 64 -1.77 -19.20 -14.44
C LEU A 64 -0.66 -19.09 -13.39
N VAL A 65 0.22 -20.09 -13.31
CA VAL A 65 1.42 -20.04 -12.45
C VAL A 65 2.36 -18.92 -12.89
N SER A 66 2.64 -18.80 -14.19
CA SER A 66 3.48 -17.71 -14.72
C SER A 66 2.88 -16.34 -14.47
N LEU A 67 1.56 -16.15 -14.61
CA LEU A 67 0.89 -14.88 -14.32
C LEU A 67 0.95 -14.52 -12.83
N SER A 68 0.78 -15.50 -11.95
CA SER A 68 0.97 -15.29 -10.51
C SER A 68 2.42 -14.94 -10.16
N ASN A 69 3.40 -15.58 -10.81
CA ASN A 69 4.80 -15.26 -10.57
C ASN A 69 5.13 -13.85 -11.11
N LEU A 70 4.58 -13.49 -12.27
CA LEU A 70 4.71 -12.18 -12.88
C LEU A 70 4.14 -11.07 -11.99
N SER A 71 2.95 -11.24 -11.43
CA SER A 71 2.37 -10.26 -10.50
C SER A 71 3.24 -10.09 -9.25
N THR A 72 3.81 -11.18 -8.71
CA THR A 72 4.73 -11.10 -7.57
C THR A 72 6.04 -10.42 -7.93
N ALA A 73 6.61 -10.72 -9.10
CA ALA A 73 7.91 -10.22 -9.55
C ALA A 73 7.87 -8.71 -9.83
N LEU A 74 6.79 -8.23 -10.47
CA LEU A 74 6.55 -6.81 -10.70
C LEU A 74 6.49 -6.01 -9.39
N VAL A 75 5.89 -6.60 -8.35
CA VAL A 75 5.72 -5.93 -7.06
C VAL A 75 7.00 -5.96 -6.21
N CYS A 76 7.71 -7.09 -6.24
CA CYS A 76 8.77 -7.41 -5.28
C CYS A 76 10.19 -7.07 -5.75
N ASP A 77 10.32 -6.56 -6.97
CA ASP A 77 11.58 -6.40 -7.69
C ASP A 77 12.31 -7.74 -7.96
N HIS A 78 12.88 -7.89 -9.15
CA HIS A 78 13.29 -9.20 -9.69
C HIS A 78 14.53 -9.80 -9.02
N ALA A 79 15.29 -8.98 -8.27
CA ALA A 79 16.61 -9.29 -7.73
C ALA A 79 16.70 -10.57 -6.86
N TYR A 80 15.58 -11.08 -6.34
CA TYR A 80 15.59 -12.27 -5.49
C TYR A 80 15.43 -13.59 -6.26
N ALA A 81 14.78 -13.59 -7.43
CA ALA A 81 14.56 -14.81 -8.20
C ALA A 81 15.89 -15.47 -8.60
N GLU A 82 16.92 -14.64 -8.84
CA GLU A 82 18.27 -15.06 -9.25
C GLU A 82 19.05 -15.79 -8.15
N SER A 83 18.70 -15.61 -6.87
CA SER A 83 19.45 -16.20 -5.75
C SER A 83 19.05 -17.64 -5.40
N VAL A 84 17.93 -18.15 -5.93
CA VAL A 84 17.40 -19.47 -5.56
C VAL A 84 18.04 -20.55 -6.44
N PRO A 85 18.63 -21.62 -5.86
CA PRO A 85 19.18 -22.74 -6.63
C PRO A 85 18.17 -23.33 -7.63
N LEU A 86 18.62 -23.62 -8.85
CA LEU A 86 17.78 -24.13 -9.96
C LEU A 86 17.01 -25.41 -9.61
N ALA A 87 17.56 -26.26 -8.74
CA ALA A 87 16.86 -27.44 -8.24
C ALA A 87 15.63 -27.08 -7.39
N LEU A 88 15.76 -26.08 -6.51
CA LEU A 88 14.64 -25.58 -5.69
C LEU A 88 13.60 -24.87 -6.55
N GLN A 89 14.02 -24.09 -7.55
CA GLN A 89 13.10 -23.47 -8.50
C GLN A 89 12.23 -24.51 -9.21
N LYS A 90 12.81 -25.63 -9.67
CA LYS A 90 12.06 -26.73 -10.29
C LYS A 90 11.05 -27.38 -9.34
N ILE A 91 11.45 -27.60 -8.07
CA ILE A 91 10.57 -28.17 -7.05
C ILE A 91 9.41 -27.21 -6.75
N THR A 92 9.69 -25.92 -6.57
CA THR A 92 8.69 -24.87 -6.35
C THR A 92 7.72 -24.78 -7.52
N LYS A 93 8.23 -24.75 -8.76
CA LYS A 93 7.38 -24.74 -9.97
C LYS A 93 6.49 -25.98 -10.04
N ALA A 94 7.03 -27.17 -9.77
CA ALA A 94 6.23 -28.39 -9.75
C ALA A 94 5.13 -28.36 -8.66
N ALA A 95 5.41 -27.81 -7.49
CA ALA A 95 4.43 -27.63 -6.43
C ALA A 95 3.34 -26.59 -6.82
N GLN A 96 3.73 -25.48 -7.44
CA GLN A 96 2.81 -24.48 -7.97
C GLN A 96 1.90 -25.05 -9.06
N LEU A 97 2.43 -25.88 -9.97
CA LEU A 97 1.62 -26.55 -11.00
C LEU A 97 0.58 -27.50 -10.37
N ARG A 98 0.96 -28.26 -9.33
CA ARG A 98 0.00 -29.09 -8.58
C ARG A 98 -1.05 -28.26 -7.83
N ALA A 99 -0.67 -27.08 -7.34
CA ALA A 99 -1.61 -26.15 -6.74
C ALA A 99 -2.58 -25.58 -7.78
N ALA A 100 -2.06 -25.24 -8.96
CA ALA A 100 -2.85 -24.75 -10.09
C ALA A 100 -3.91 -25.77 -10.52
N THR A 101 -3.64 -27.08 -10.43
CA THR A 101 -4.67 -28.07 -10.76
C THR A 101 -5.86 -28.07 -9.80
N GLN A 102 -5.70 -27.58 -8.57
CA GLN A 102 -6.77 -27.47 -7.57
C GLN A 102 -7.64 -26.22 -7.73
N LEU A 103 -7.23 -25.24 -8.56
CA LEU A 103 -8.06 -24.06 -8.83
C LEU A 103 -9.42 -24.45 -9.45
N PRO A 104 -10.49 -23.70 -9.17
CA PRO A 104 -11.83 -24.00 -9.69
C PRO A 104 -11.89 -23.89 -11.21
N GLU A 105 -12.89 -24.50 -11.85
CA GLU A 105 -13.00 -24.49 -13.32
C GLU A 105 -13.39 -23.11 -13.87
N LEU A 106 -14.10 -22.29 -13.09
CA LEU A 106 -14.57 -20.97 -13.50
C LEU A 106 -13.85 -19.86 -12.73
N TRP A 107 -13.59 -18.73 -13.40
CA TRP A 107 -12.93 -17.56 -12.79
C TRP A 107 -13.72 -16.98 -11.62
N ARG A 108 -15.03 -16.81 -11.77
CA ARG A 108 -15.93 -16.30 -10.71
C ARG A 108 -15.89 -17.12 -9.41
N ASP A 109 -15.56 -18.40 -9.50
CA ASP A 109 -15.48 -19.30 -8.35
C ASP A 109 -14.09 -19.22 -7.66
N LEU A 110 -13.14 -18.47 -8.22
CA LEU A 110 -11.79 -18.35 -7.68
C LEU A 110 -11.78 -17.78 -6.26
N ALA A 111 -12.62 -16.78 -5.97
CA ALA A 111 -12.75 -16.23 -4.62
C ALA A 111 -13.32 -17.26 -3.63
N VAL A 112 -14.21 -18.14 -4.09
CA VAL A 112 -14.77 -19.24 -3.27
C VAL A 112 -13.67 -20.22 -2.85
N SER A 113 -12.66 -20.43 -3.72
CA SER A 113 -11.56 -21.37 -3.43
C SER A 113 -10.73 -20.98 -2.20
N LEU A 114 -10.70 -19.69 -1.83
CA LEU A 114 -10.04 -19.23 -0.60
C LEU A 114 -10.69 -19.86 0.64
N GLN A 115 -12.01 -20.05 0.60
CA GLN A 115 -12.79 -20.61 1.70
C GLN A 115 -12.84 -22.14 1.70
N SER A 116 -12.37 -22.79 0.65
CA SER A 116 -12.41 -24.25 0.60
C SER A 116 -11.46 -24.84 1.64
N GLU A 117 -11.94 -25.82 2.40
CA GLU A 117 -11.12 -26.62 3.32
C GLU A 117 -10.27 -27.64 2.56
N ASP A 118 -10.74 -28.06 1.38
CA ASP A 118 -10.05 -29.00 0.50
C ASP A 118 -8.93 -28.34 -0.32
N ALA A 119 -8.95 -27.01 -0.46
CA ALA A 119 -7.92 -26.28 -1.17
C ALA A 119 -6.63 -26.23 -0.35
N SER A 120 -5.55 -26.76 -0.91
CA SER A 120 -4.24 -26.69 -0.26
C SER A 120 -3.78 -25.24 -0.03
N PRO A 121 -2.92 -24.97 0.96
CA PRO A 121 -2.37 -23.63 1.17
C PRO A 121 -1.69 -23.04 -0.07
N ALA A 122 -1.01 -23.88 -0.87
CA ALA A 122 -0.40 -23.43 -2.12
C ALA A 122 -1.44 -23.00 -3.18
N CYS A 123 -2.59 -23.67 -3.24
CA CYS A 123 -3.71 -23.27 -4.10
C CYS A 123 -4.29 -21.94 -3.63
N LYS A 124 -4.48 -21.75 -2.32
CA LYS A 124 -4.98 -20.48 -1.76
C LYS A 124 -4.02 -19.31 -2.02
N ARG A 125 -2.71 -19.52 -1.91
CA ARG A 125 -1.69 -18.52 -2.28
C ARG A 125 -1.77 -18.15 -3.76
N LEU A 126 -1.88 -19.15 -4.64
CA LEU A 126 -2.02 -18.93 -6.08
C LEU A 126 -3.30 -18.16 -6.42
N ALA A 127 -4.44 -18.56 -5.85
CA ALA A 127 -5.71 -17.87 -6.02
C ALA A 127 -5.65 -16.41 -5.53
N THR A 128 -5.05 -16.19 -4.35
CA THR A 128 -4.85 -14.85 -3.79
C THR A 128 -4.01 -13.97 -4.73
N SER A 129 -2.90 -14.51 -5.26
CA SER A 129 -2.03 -13.77 -6.19
C SER A 129 -2.74 -13.39 -7.48
N LEU A 130 -3.53 -14.31 -8.06
CA LEU A 130 -4.31 -14.04 -9.27
C LEU A 130 -5.42 -13.01 -9.02
N LEU A 131 -6.14 -13.11 -7.91
CA LEU A 131 -7.13 -12.10 -7.51
C LEU A 131 -6.45 -10.74 -7.31
N TYR A 132 -5.33 -10.69 -6.61
CA TYR A 132 -4.57 -9.45 -6.41
C TYR A 132 -4.12 -8.85 -7.75
N ALA A 133 -3.63 -9.67 -8.67
CA ALA A 133 -3.23 -9.22 -10.00
C ALA A 133 -4.42 -8.56 -10.74
N ALA A 134 -5.59 -9.20 -10.69
CA ALA A 134 -6.77 -8.74 -11.41
C ALA A 134 -7.44 -7.50 -10.79
N TYR A 135 -7.55 -7.45 -9.46
CA TYR A 135 -8.33 -6.42 -8.77
C TYR A 135 -7.48 -5.28 -8.20
N CYS A 136 -6.21 -5.53 -7.86
CA CYS A 136 -5.34 -4.50 -7.29
C CYS A 136 -4.30 -4.02 -8.29
N LEU A 137 -3.60 -4.94 -8.97
CA LEU A 137 -2.49 -4.57 -9.85
C LEU A 137 -2.97 -3.99 -11.18
N ARG A 138 -3.96 -4.60 -11.84
CA ARG A 138 -4.50 -4.12 -13.14
C ARG A 138 -4.90 -2.63 -13.11
N PRO A 139 -5.70 -2.13 -12.14
CA PRO A 139 -6.08 -0.71 -12.12
C PRO A 139 -4.89 0.24 -11.93
N LEU A 140 -3.79 -0.23 -11.34
CA LEU A 140 -2.57 0.57 -11.18
C LEU A 140 -1.74 0.61 -12.47
N LEU A 141 -1.79 -0.46 -13.27
CA LEU A 141 -1.06 -0.56 -14.53
C LEU A 141 -1.77 0.15 -15.68
N ALA A 142 -3.10 0.26 -15.62
CA ALA A 142 -3.92 0.90 -16.64
C ALA A 142 -5.02 1.77 -15.98
N PRO A 143 -4.67 2.93 -15.41
CA PRO A 143 -5.64 3.80 -14.72
C PRO A 143 -6.67 4.44 -15.68
N ASP A 144 -6.30 4.59 -16.95
CA ASP A 144 -7.15 5.20 -17.98
C ASP A 144 -8.07 4.19 -18.67
N ALA A 145 -7.90 2.89 -18.40
CA ALA A 145 -8.82 1.89 -18.91
C ALA A 145 -10.14 2.09 -18.16
N GLU A 146 -11.11 2.72 -18.83
CA GLU A 146 -12.47 2.87 -18.32
C GLU A 146 -12.88 1.58 -17.63
N ASP A 147 -13.43 1.69 -16.42
CA ASP A 147 -13.83 0.59 -15.55
C ASP A 147 -14.81 -0.33 -16.30
N ALA A 148 -14.28 -1.21 -17.14
CA ALA A 148 -14.99 -2.25 -17.86
C ALA A 148 -15.28 -3.38 -16.86
N HIS A 149 -15.85 -3.02 -15.71
CA HIS A 149 -16.30 -3.88 -14.63
C HIS A 149 -17.60 -4.57 -15.08
N GLY A 150 -17.52 -5.29 -16.19
CA GLY A 150 -18.62 -6.07 -16.75
C GLY A 150 -18.90 -7.38 -16.00
N ASP A 151 -18.15 -7.68 -14.93
CA ASP A 151 -18.43 -8.82 -14.06
C ASP A 151 -18.50 -8.33 -12.61
N ASP A 152 -19.73 -8.09 -12.16
CA ASP A 152 -20.12 -7.53 -10.86
C ASP A 152 -19.90 -8.51 -9.70
N THR A 153 -19.02 -9.51 -9.89
CA THR A 153 -18.74 -10.53 -8.88
C THR A 153 -17.96 -9.90 -7.73
N SER A 154 -18.70 -9.35 -6.77
CA SER A 154 -18.15 -8.80 -5.54
C SER A 154 -17.35 -9.86 -4.81
N ILE A 155 -16.03 -9.68 -4.76
CA ILE A 155 -15.11 -10.54 -4.01
C ILE A 155 -15.17 -10.28 -2.50
N ALA A 156 -15.76 -9.15 -2.10
CA ALA A 156 -15.81 -8.66 -0.72
C ALA A 156 -16.39 -9.67 0.30
N PRO A 157 -17.55 -10.31 0.08
CA PRO A 157 -18.07 -11.31 1.03
C PRO A 157 -17.11 -12.47 1.22
N PHE A 158 -16.42 -12.88 0.15
CA PHE A 158 -15.52 -14.02 0.20
C PHE A 158 -14.26 -13.72 1.01
N LEU A 159 -13.66 -12.56 0.77
CA LEU A 159 -12.50 -12.06 1.50
C LEU A 159 -12.83 -11.88 2.98
N ARG A 160 -14.00 -11.30 3.29
CA ARG A 160 -14.44 -11.12 4.68
C ARG A 160 -14.53 -12.46 5.42
N GLN A 161 -15.23 -13.44 4.86
CA GLN A 161 -15.35 -14.76 5.49
C GLN A 161 -14.00 -15.48 5.60
N TYR A 162 -13.10 -15.30 4.62
CA TYR A 162 -11.75 -15.85 4.70
C TYR A 162 -10.94 -15.21 5.85
N LEU A 163 -10.96 -13.87 5.98
CA LEU A 163 -10.30 -13.17 7.08
C LEU A 163 -10.87 -13.54 8.46
N HIS A 164 -12.19 -13.74 8.57
CA HIS A 164 -12.81 -14.22 9.83
C HIS A 164 -12.35 -15.61 10.24
N ARG A 165 -11.85 -16.43 9.29
CA ARG A 165 -11.34 -17.76 9.57
C ARG A 165 -9.86 -17.79 9.88
N LEU A 166 -9.11 -16.75 9.51
CA LEU A 166 -7.72 -16.63 9.91
C LEU A 166 -7.70 -16.35 11.40
N ASP A 167 -7.28 -17.31 12.22
CA ASP A 167 -6.95 -17.03 13.61
C ASP A 167 -5.69 -16.17 13.64
N PRO A 168 -5.76 -14.89 14.06
CA PRO A 168 -4.63 -13.96 13.99
C PRO A 168 -3.42 -14.41 14.82
N LEU A 169 -3.63 -15.26 15.83
CA LEU A 169 -2.56 -15.70 16.74
C LEU A 169 -1.88 -17.00 16.30
N SER A 170 -2.62 -17.89 15.63
CA SER A 170 -2.14 -19.24 15.28
C SER A 170 -1.86 -19.37 13.79
N ASP A 171 -2.80 -18.95 12.93
CA ASP A 171 -2.73 -19.20 11.49
C ASP A 171 -1.86 -18.16 10.77
N CYS A 172 -1.77 -16.94 11.28
CA CYS A 172 -0.95 -15.88 10.66
C CYS A 172 0.54 -16.18 10.64
N GLN A 173 1.04 -17.06 11.52
CA GLN A 173 2.45 -17.47 11.51
C GLN A 173 2.77 -18.43 10.36
N ASP A 174 1.78 -19.21 9.92
CA ASP A 174 1.93 -20.20 8.85
C ASP A 174 1.67 -19.63 7.44
N VAL A 175 1.04 -18.45 7.37
CA VAL A 175 0.79 -17.77 6.10
C VAL A 175 1.99 -16.92 5.71
N GLU A 176 2.45 -17.09 4.46
CA GLU A 176 3.53 -16.29 3.91
C GLU A 176 3.19 -14.78 3.96
N PRO A 177 4.08 -13.91 4.50
CA PRO A 177 3.82 -12.47 4.66
C PRO A 177 3.35 -11.77 3.37
N LEU A 178 3.89 -12.18 2.22
CA LEU A 178 3.47 -11.63 0.92
C LEU A 178 2.01 -11.94 0.60
N THR A 179 1.54 -13.14 0.96
CA THR A 179 0.13 -13.53 0.78
C THR A 179 -0.78 -12.70 1.69
N LEU A 180 -0.38 -12.46 2.95
CA LEU A 180 -1.11 -11.58 3.86
C LEU A 180 -1.20 -10.15 3.32
N ALA A 181 -0.10 -9.62 2.78
CA ALA A 181 -0.08 -8.30 2.15
C ALA A 181 -1.02 -8.21 0.94
N MET A 182 -1.06 -9.24 0.09
CA MET A 182 -1.99 -9.33 -1.04
C MET A 182 -3.46 -9.39 -0.58
N LEU A 183 -3.76 -10.18 0.46
CA LEU A 183 -5.12 -10.27 1.03
C LEU A 183 -5.57 -8.93 1.60
N LEU A 184 -4.67 -8.22 2.29
CA LEU A 184 -4.94 -6.91 2.83
C LEU A 184 -5.20 -5.88 1.71
N ALA A 185 -4.41 -5.93 0.63
CA ALA A 185 -4.63 -5.09 -0.55
C ALA A 185 -5.95 -5.38 -1.24
N LEU A 186 -6.31 -6.65 -1.38
CA LEU A 186 -7.60 -7.09 -1.91
C LEU A 186 -8.76 -6.59 -1.05
N TYR A 187 -8.63 -6.71 0.27
CA TYR A 187 -9.66 -6.24 1.20
C TYR A 187 -9.83 -4.72 1.13
N ALA A 188 -8.74 -3.96 1.16
CA ALA A 188 -8.77 -2.51 1.02
C ALA A 188 -9.42 -2.06 -0.30
N GLN A 189 -9.13 -2.76 -1.40
CA GLN A 189 -9.71 -2.46 -2.69
C GLN A 189 -11.21 -2.82 -2.75
N ALA A 190 -11.60 -3.97 -2.20
CA ALA A 190 -12.98 -4.41 -2.13
C ALA A 190 -13.84 -3.46 -1.27
N ASP A 191 -13.29 -3.01 -0.13
CA ASP A 191 -13.93 -2.05 0.77
C ASP A 191 -14.19 -0.71 0.08
N ARG A 192 -13.20 -0.18 -0.67
CA ARG A 192 -13.35 1.05 -1.45
C ARG A 192 -14.37 0.95 -2.58
N SER A 193 -14.54 -0.24 -3.14
CA SER A 193 -15.46 -0.47 -4.26
C SER A 193 -16.90 -0.71 -3.79
N CYS A 194 -17.11 -1.01 -2.50
CA CYS A 194 -18.43 -1.25 -1.94
C CYS A 194 -19.01 0.05 -1.37
N SER A 195 -19.91 0.71 -2.10
CA SER A 195 -20.59 1.92 -1.62
C SER A 195 -21.67 1.64 -0.57
N ASP A 196 -22.23 0.41 -0.58
CA ASP A 196 -23.55 0.16 0.00
C ASP A 196 -23.54 -0.60 1.32
N LEU A 197 -22.40 -1.18 1.70
CA LEU A 197 -22.28 -1.94 2.95
C LEU A 197 -20.97 -1.57 3.64
N PRO A 198 -20.99 -1.09 4.90
CA PRO A 198 -19.80 -1.11 5.71
C PRO A 198 -19.43 -2.59 5.91
N LEU A 199 -18.48 -3.08 5.12
CA LEU A 199 -17.95 -4.45 5.19
C LEU A 199 -17.34 -4.76 6.57
N LEU A 200 -17.16 -3.72 7.36
CA LEU A 200 -16.31 -3.59 8.52
C LEU A 200 -17.08 -3.93 9.79
N VAL A 201 -17.04 -5.21 10.17
CA VAL A 201 -17.45 -5.67 11.50
C VAL A 201 -16.26 -5.52 12.46
N PRO A 202 -16.46 -5.20 13.75
CA PRO A 202 -15.38 -5.04 14.73
C PRO A 202 -14.45 -6.27 14.90
N LEU A 203 -14.86 -7.47 14.46
CA LEU A 203 -13.98 -8.64 14.48
C LEU A 203 -12.92 -8.62 13.36
N THR A 204 -13.23 -7.99 12.22
CA THR A 204 -12.24 -7.83 11.14
C THR A 204 -11.19 -6.78 11.50
N THR A 205 -11.51 -5.77 12.32
CA THR A 205 -10.57 -4.68 12.64
C THR A 205 -9.38 -5.18 13.46
N SER A 206 -9.60 -6.09 14.43
CA SER A 206 -8.52 -6.70 15.20
C SER A 206 -7.63 -7.59 14.34
N VAL A 207 -8.22 -8.45 13.49
CA VAL A 207 -7.45 -9.33 12.58
C VAL A 207 -6.60 -8.49 11.61
N LEU A 208 -7.17 -7.43 11.04
CA LEU A 208 -6.46 -6.52 10.15
C LEU A 208 -5.30 -5.81 10.87
N HIS A 209 -5.56 -5.36 12.10
CA HIS A 209 -4.53 -4.77 12.95
C HIS A 209 -3.41 -5.76 13.26
N ASP A 210 -3.73 -7.01 13.58
CA ASP A 210 -2.76 -8.03 13.90
C ASP A 210 -1.92 -8.42 12.67
N ILE A 211 -2.55 -8.56 11.50
CA ILE A 211 -1.84 -8.74 10.22
C ILE A 211 -0.86 -7.59 9.98
N LEU A 212 -1.31 -6.36 10.21
CA LEU A 212 -0.49 -5.17 10.05
C LEU A 212 0.66 -5.14 11.06
N LEU A 213 0.43 -5.52 12.31
CA LEU A 213 1.51 -5.71 13.26
C LEU A 213 2.45 -6.82 12.81
N THR A 214 1.99 -7.97 12.36
CA THR A 214 2.87 -9.06 11.87
C THR A 214 3.75 -8.58 10.73
N LEU A 215 3.19 -7.80 9.80
CA LEU A 215 3.93 -7.29 8.64
C LEU A 215 4.96 -6.21 9.03
N PHE A 216 4.73 -5.44 10.10
CA PHE A 216 5.56 -4.26 10.46
C PHE A 216 6.30 -4.34 11.79
N SER A 217 6.03 -5.32 12.66
CA SER A 217 6.63 -5.41 14.01
C SER A 217 8.06 -5.94 14.01
N ASP A 218 8.47 -6.62 12.94
CA ASP A 218 9.78 -7.24 12.90
C ASP A 218 10.82 -6.30 12.28
N ASP A 219 11.74 -5.80 13.11
CA ASP A 219 12.89 -5.00 12.68
C ASP A 219 13.92 -5.84 11.92
N SER A 220 13.72 -7.17 11.85
CA SER A 220 14.61 -8.04 11.11
C SER A 220 14.65 -7.63 9.63
N PRO A 221 15.85 -7.52 9.02
CA PRO A 221 16.01 -7.17 7.61
C PRO A 221 15.64 -8.35 6.70
N SER A 222 14.64 -9.17 7.07
CA SER A 222 14.22 -10.31 6.28
C SER A 222 13.69 -9.82 4.93
N HIS A 223 14.29 -10.33 3.84
CA HIS A 223 13.93 -9.97 2.47
C HIS A 223 12.44 -10.25 2.18
N ALA A 224 11.86 -11.28 2.81
CA ALA A 224 10.45 -11.63 2.66
C ALA A 224 9.51 -10.55 3.25
N LEU A 225 9.83 -10.02 4.42
CA LEU A 225 9.12 -8.87 5.00
C LEU A 225 9.31 -7.62 4.14
N GLY A 226 10.50 -7.44 3.55
CA GLY A 226 10.77 -6.38 2.58
C GLY A 226 9.73 -6.38 1.45
N ARG A 227 9.49 -7.54 0.82
CA ARG A 227 8.52 -7.69 -0.29
C ARG A 227 7.09 -7.38 0.10
N ALA A 228 6.62 -7.94 1.21
CA ALA A 228 5.26 -7.74 1.70
C ALA A 228 5.02 -6.26 2.04
N ARG A 229 5.99 -5.60 2.67
CA ARG A 229 5.93 -4.17 2.98
C ARG A 229 6.00 -3.31 1.72
N THR A 230 6.85 -3.65 0.76
CA THR A 230 6.91 -2.96 -0.54
C THR A 230 5.57 -3.05 -1.27
N LEU A 231 4.91 -4.21 -1.27
CA LEU A 231 3.56 -4.35 -1.82
C LEU A 231 2.59 -3.36 -1.18
N ILE A 232 2.51 -3.35 0.15
CA ILE A 232 1.60 -2.47 0.90
C ILE A 232 1.88 -1.00 0.63
N LEU A 233 3.15 -0.60 0.63
CA LEU A 233 3.52 0.80 0.48
C LEU A 233 3.44 1.33 -0.95
N ARG A 234 3.78 0.51 -1.95
CA ARG A 234 4.01 0.95 -3.33
C ARG A 234 2.90 0.54 -4.27
N TRP A 235 2.46 -0.71 -4.18
CA TRP A 235 1.60 -1.35 -5.18
C TRP A 235 0.18 -1.55 -4.68
N SER A 236 -0.20 -0.83 -3.63
CA SER A 236 -1.53 -0.94 -3.07
C SER A 236 -2.04 0.40 -2.55
N ARG A 237 -3.36 0.49 -2.40
CA ARG A 237 -4.04 1.61 -1.75
C ARG A 237 -4.28 1.36 -0.26
N VAL A 238 -3.55 0.40 0.34
CA VAL A 238 -3.75 -0.04 1.73
C VAL A 238 -3.43 1.06 2.72
N VAL A 239 -2.33 1.79 2.55
CA VAL A 239 -1.95 2.82 3.54
C VAL A 239 -2.98 3.95 3.64
N PRO A 240 -3.39 4.61 2.53
CA PRO A 240 -4.48 5.59 2.56
C PRO A 240 -5.79 5.02 3.10
N TRP A 241 -6.13 3.80 2.69
CA TRP A 241 -7.33 3.11 3.15
C TRP A 241 -7.30 2.89 4.66
N ALA A 242 -6.22 2.32 5.20
CA ALA A 242 -6.10 2.01 6.61
C ALA A 242 -6.13 3.27 7.48
N TRP A 243 -5.52 4.38 7.04
CA TRP A 243 -5.65 5.65 7.75
C TRP A 243 -7.09 6.15 7.78
N SER A 244 -7.83 6.03 6.68
CA SER A 244 -9.24 6.40 6.64
C SER A 244 -10.11 5.46 7.48
N PHE A 245 -9.75 4.18 7.53
CA PHE A 245 -10.47 3.11 8.18
C PHE A 245 -10.35 3.18 9.71
N PHE A 246 -9.12 3.15 10.23
CA PHE A 246 -8.88 3.17 11.67
C PHE A 246 -9.14 4.53 12.33
N ARG A 247 -9.44 5.56 11.54
CA ARG A 247 -9.95 6.83 12.07
C ARG A 247 -11.30 6.66 12.80
N LEU A 248 -12.10 5.67 12.40
CA LEU A 248 -13.46 5.49 12.92
C LEU A 248 -13.49 4.70 14.24
N ASP A 249 -12.46 3.91 14.55
CA ASP A 249 -12.39 3.07 15.75
C ASP A 249 -11.44 3.64 16.82
N LEU A 250 -11.90 3.65 18.07
CA LEU A 250 -11.31 4.27 19.27
C LEU A 250 -9.92 3.73 19.73
N HIS A 251 -9.19 2.99 18.91
CA HIS A 251 -7.86 2.47 19.27
C HIS A 251 -6.72 3.43 18.90
N GLU A 252 -6.76 4.64 19.47
CA GLU A 252 -5.77 5.71 19.22
C GLU A 252 -4.31 5.28 19.46
N CYS A 253 -4.05 4.46 20.48
CA CYS A 253 -2.70 4.04 20.85
C CYS A 253 -2.08 3.05 19.86
N ALA A 254 -2.87 2.07 19.38
CA ALA A 254 -2.40 1.04 18.47
C ALA A 254 -2.16 1.62 17.06
N MET A 255 -2.98 2.61 16.69
CA MET A 255 -2.79 3.38 15.46
C MET A 255 -1.51 4.20 15.46
N LEU A 256 -1.10 4.75 16.60
CA LEU A 256 0.09 5.57 16.68
C LEU A 256 1.37 4.75 16.43
N SER A 257 1.50 3.56 17.04
CA SER A 257 2.66 2.69 16.82
C SER A 257 2.73 2.23 15.37
N LEU A 258 1.60 1.80 14.79
CA LEU A 258 1.52 1.35 13.42
C LEU A 258 1.85 2.48 12.42
N THR A 259 1.27 3.66 12.61
CA THR A 259 1.53 4.82 11.75
C THR A 259 2.99 5.25 11.82
N ASN A 260 3.59 5.22 13.02
CA ASN A 260 5.02 5.51 13.18
C ASN A 260 5.90 4.48 12.48
N ALA A 261 5.58 3.19 12.60
CA ALA A 261 6.31 2.11 11.92
C ALA A 261 6.23 2.25 10.39
N TRP A 262 5.04 2.59 9.86
CA TRP A 262 4.85 2.83 8.43
C TRP A 262 5.60 4.03 7.93
N ALA A 263 5.52 5.16 8.64
CA ALA A 263 6.25 6.37 8.27
C ALA A 263 7.76 6.11 8.26
N ALA A 264 8.28 5.39 9.28
CA ALA A 264 9.69 5.03 9.35
C ALA A 264 10.10 4.09 8.20
N PHE A 265 9.31 3.06 7.91
CA PHE A 265 9.60 2.12 6.83
C PHE A 265 9.50 2.79 5.45
N TRP A 266 8.47 3.62 5.23
CA TRP A 266 8.31 4.40 4.01
C TRP A 266 9.50 5.32 3.78
N MET A 267 9.98 6.01 4.82
CA MET A 267 11.18 6.84 4.74
C MET A 267 12.44 6.03 4.42
N LYS A 268 12.56 4.82 4.95
CA LYS A 268 13.66 3.91 4.63
C LYS A 268 13.60 3.48 3.17
N LEU A 269 12.43 3.05 2.70
CA LEU A 269 12.19 2.61 1.33
C LEU A 269 12.45 3.73 0.32
N TYR A 270 11.94 4.94 0.60
CA TYR A 270 12.15 6.13 -0.22
C TYR A 270 13.63 6.52 -0.32
N ARG A 271 14.42 6.31 0.74
CA ARG A 271 15.87 6.54 0.72
C ARG A 271 16.62 5.50 -0.10
N SER A 272 16.18 4.23 -0.08
CA SER A 272 16.84 3.14 -0.80
C SER A 272 16.47 3.06 -2.27
N GLU A 273 15.28 3.51 -2.66
CA GLU A 273 14.75 3.38 -4.03
C GLU A 273 14.41 4.75 -4.65
N PRO A 274 15.30 5.34 -5.47
CA PRO A 274 15.05 6.63 -6.13
C PRO A 274 13.85 6.64 -7.08
N SER A 275 13.44 5.48 -7.59
CA SER A 275 12.29 5.30 -8.49
C SER A 275 10.94 5.55 -7.79
N LEU A 276 10.91 5.61 -6.46
CA LEU A 276 9.69 5.90 -5.68
C LEU A 276 9.34 7.39 -5.58
N ARG A 277 10.16 8.27 -6.17
CA ARG A 277 10.00 9.73 -6.04
C ARG A 277 8.83 10.32 -6.83
N ASP A 278 8.34 9.60 -7.85
CA ASP A 278 7.56 10.24 -8.91
C ASP A 278 6.03 10.15 -8.76
N LEU A 279 5.46 9.17 -8.03
CA LEU A 279 4.03 8.86 -8.18
C LEU A 279 3.19 8.67 -6.91
N SER A 280 3.77 8.38 -5.74
CA SER A 280 2.97 8.07 -4.52
C SER A 280 3.08 9.10 -3.41
N VAL A 281 4.08 9.99 -3.46
CA VAL A 281 4.40 10.90 -2.35
C VAL A 281 3.26 11.89 -2.08
N MET A 282 2.67 12.45 -3.14
CA MET A 282 1.65 13.50 -3.02
C MET A 282 0.31 12.96 -2.55
N ASP A 283 -0.13 11.80 -3.04
CA ASP A 283 -1.37 11.16 -2.57
C ASP A 283 -1.24 10.67 -1.13
N LEU A 284 -0.07 10.13 -0.76
CA LEU A 284 0.20 9.70 0.61
C LEU A 284 0.31 10.91 1.55
N ALA A 285 1.01 11.97 1.13
CA ALA A 285 1.11 13.22 1.87
C ALA A 285 -0.27 13.87 2.06
N HIS A 286 -1.08 13.91 1.00
CA HIS A 286 -2.43 14.45 1.03
C HIS A 286 -3.33 13.61 1.96
N SER A 287 -3.30 12.27 1.85
CA SER A 287 -4.05 11.40 2.76
C SER A 287 -3.59 11.52 4.21
N ALA A 288 -2.28 11.64 4.45
CA ALA A 288 -1.75 11.91 5.78
C ALA A 288 -2.26 13.26 6.30
N LEU A 289 -2.20 14.31 5.49
CA LEU A 289 -2.68 15.66 5.82
C LEU A 289 -4.17 15.71 6.14
N VAL A 290 -4.99 15.05 5.32
CA VAL A 290 -6.43 14.94 5.56
C VAL A 290 -6.71 14.20 6.86
N SER A 291 -6.00 13.10 7.12
CA SER A 291 -6.14 12.33 8.37
C SER A 291 -5.83 13.18 9.62
N VAL A 292 -4.88 14.10 9.48
CA VAL A 292 -4.40 14.99 10.54
C VAL A 292 -5.34 16.15 10.81
N SER A 293 -6.05 16.61 9.79
CA SER A 293 -7.09 17.64 9.95
C SER A 293 -8.29 17.16 10.78
N LEU A 294 -8.34 15.87 11.17
CA LEU A 294 -9.56 15.25 11.70
C LEU A 294 -9.49 14.71 13.15
N GLY A 295 -8.31 14.57 13.79
CA GLY A 295 -8.19 14.35 15.27
C GLY A 295 -6.99 15.06 15.94
N PRO A 296 -7.09 15.56 17.20
CA PRO A 296 -6.12 16.54 17.75
C PRO A 296 -4.87 15.97 18.44
N GLY A 297 -4.84 14.71 18.92
CA GLY A 297 -3.74 14.22 19.78
C GLY A 297 -2.68 13.36 19.08
N SER A 298 -3.07 12.19 18.58
CA SER A 298 -2.14 11.17 18.06
C SER A 298 -1.74 11.39 16.60
N ALA A 299 -2.65 11.93 15.78
CA ALA A 299 -2.39 12.23 14.38
C ALA A 299 -1.29 13.29 14.22
N CYS A 300 -1.17 14.26 15.12
CA CYS A 300 -0.20 15.35 15.05
C CYS A 300 1.26 14.90 15.08
N SER A 301 1.60 13.88 15.88
CA SER A 301 2.96 13.33 15.95
C SER A 301 3.36 12.62 14.64
N ALA A 302 2.46 11.80 14.09
CA ALA A 302 2.70 11.11 12.84
C ALA A 302 2.71 12.10 11.65
N ALA A 303 1.78 13.06 11.64
CA ALA A 303 1.75 14.18 10.70
C ALA A 303 3.04 14.97 10.69
N SER A 304 3.55 15.28 11.87
CA SER A 304 4.75 16.10 12.02
C SER A 304 5.96 15.32 11.56
N ARG A 305 6.02 14.00 11.79
CA ARG A 305 7.09 13.14 11.27
C ARG A 305 7.02 12.96 9.77
N VAL A 306 5.84 12.69 9.20
CA VAL A 306 5.61 12.56 7.75
C VAL A 306 5.81 13.91 7.07
N GLY A 307 5.29 14.99 7.63
CA GLY A 307 5.50 16.37 7.20
C GLY A 307 6.96 16.77 7.25
N ALA A 308 7.68 16.50 8.33
CA ALA A 308 9.12 16.78 8.44
C ALA A 308 9.95 15.91 7.48
N ALA A 309 9.57 14.65 7.30
CA ALA A 309 10.13 13.75 6.29
C ALA A 309 9.99 14.31 4.87
N LEU A 310 8.78 14.77 4.54
CA LEU A 310 8.45 15.40 3.26
C LEU A 310 9.14 16.75 3.10
N ALA A 311 9.27 17.55 4.16
CA ALA A 311 9.96 18.84 4.17
C ALA A 311 11.44 18.74 3.87
N VAL A 312 12.07 17.71 4.43
CA VAL A 312 13.50 17.45 4.26
C VAL A 312 13.82 17.00 2.82
N GLN A 313 12.83 16.54 2.05
CA GLN A 313 13.05 15.91 0.75
C GLN A 313 12.37 16.60 -0.44
N CYS A 314 11.18 17.16 -0.26
CA CYS A 314 10.53 18.00 -1.26
C CYS A 314 10.96 19.44 -1.03
N LEU A 315 11.74 20.02 -1.96
CA LEU A 315 12.00 21.47 -2.07
C LEU A 315 10.73 22.34 -2.13
N SER A 316 9.53 21.75 -2.09
CA SER A 316 8.28 22.46 -1.89
C SER A 316 8.10 22.76 -0.38
N GLU A 317 8.73 23.84 0.06
CA GLU A 317 8.50 24.46 1.39
C GLU A 317 6.99 24.62 1.67
N ARG A 318 6.17 24.81 0.63
CA ARG A 318 4.74 25.09 0.73
C ARG A 318 3.90 23.96 1.33
N ILE A 319 4.19 22.69 1.02
CA ILE A 319 3.41 21.56 1.55
C ILE A 319 3.75 21.31 3.01
N PHE A 320 5.02 21.41 3.39
CA PHE A 320 5.43 21.33 4.79
C PHE A 320 4.88 22.50 5.60
N LEU A 321 5.02 23.74 5.09
CA LEU A 321 4.48 24.93 5.74
C LEU A 321 2.97 24.81 5.91
N PHE A 322 2.23 24.32 4.92
CA PHE A 322 0.77 24.12 5.02
C PHE A 322 0.40 23.02 6.03
N SER A 323 1.11 21.88 6.01
CA SER A 323 0.93 20.78 6.96
C SER A 323 1.15 21.24 8.40
N LEU A 324 2.20 22.04 8.59
CA LEU A 324 2.59 22.57 9.87
C LEU A 324 1.68 23.70 10.31
N LEU A 325 1.16 24.52 9.38
CA LEU A 325 0.14 25.54 9.64
C LEU A 325 -1.15 24.90 10.18
N VAL A 326 -1.61 23.83 9.55
CA VAL A 326 -2.81 23.09 9.97
C VAL A 326 -2.63 22.46 11.36
N LEU A 327 -1.41 22.01 11.68
CA LEU A 327 -1.06 21.52 13.02
C LEU A 327 -1.00 22.64 14.06
N LEU A 328 -0.41 23.78 13.71
CA LEU A 328 -0.27 24.97 14.56
C LEU A 328 -1.61 25.66 14.86
N LEU A 329 -2.53 25.65 13.90
CA LEU A 329 -3.87 26.25 14.04
C LEU A 329 -4.82 25.42 14.90
N ARG A 330 -4.45 24.20 15.27
CA ARG A 330 -5.35 23.23 15.92
C ARG A 330 -4.97 22.89 17.36
N ASP A 331 -3.78 23.26 17.80
CA ASP A 331 -3.34 23.05 19.18
C ASP A 331 -3.56 24.32 20.01
N ASP A 332 -4.62 24.33 20.83
CA ASP A 332 -4.89 25.40 21.81
C ASP A 332 -3.83 25.43 22.94
N SER A 333 -2.98 24.41 23.02
CA SER A 333 -1.85 24.38 23.95
C SER A 333 -0.58 24.93 23.28
N ASN A 334 -0.20 26.15 23.68
CA ASN A 334 0.93 26.93 23.16
C ASN A 334 2.31 26.21 23.15
N THR A 335 2.44 25.01 23.71
CA THR A 335 3.69 24.28 23.90
C THR A 335 4.16 23.55 22.63
N PHE A 336 3.25 22.93 21.87
CA PHE A 336 3.63 22.25 20.62
C PHE A 336 3.91 23.27 19.51
N ALA A 337 3.17 24.38 19.50
CA ALA A 337 3.38 25.48 18.57
C ALA A 337 4.76 26.13 18.72
N ALA A 338 5.23 26.31 19.96
CA ALA A 338 6.58 26.85 20.21
C ALA A 338 7.69 25.93 19.68
N GLY A 339 7.55 24.61 19.83
CA GLY A 339 8.53 23.63 19.33
C GLY A 339 8.57 23.53 17.81
N ALA A 340 7.39 23.50 17.17
CA ALA A 340 7.27 23.54 15.71
C ALA A 340 7.80 24.85 15.11
N CYS A 341 7.55 25.99 15.75
CA CYS A 341 8.10 27.29 15.36
C CYS A 341 9.63 27.38 15.55
N HIS A 342 10.19 26.80 16.62
CA HIS A 342 11.66 26.74 16.80
C HIS A 342 12.34 25.84 15.77
N PHE A 343 11.72 24.71 15.43
CA PHE A 343 12.22 23.82 14.39
C PHE A 343 12.12 24.45 12.99
N LEU A 344 11.02 25.17 12.70
CA LEU A 344 10.87 26.00 11.50
C LEU A 344 11.91 27.10 11.42
N ALA A 345 12.11 27.85 12.50
CA ALA A 345 13.12 28.89 12.57
C ALA A 345 14.51 28.29 12.32
N ALA A 346 14.85 27.15 12.94
CA ALA A 346 16.12 26.48 12.73
C ALA A 346 16.34 25.96 11.30
N GLN A 347 15.30 25.43 10.64
CA GLN A 347 15.36 24.95 9.26
C GLN A 347 15.37 26.08 8.22
N LEU A 348 14.58 27.12 8.44
CA LEU A 348 14.50 28.30 7.57
C LEU A 348 15.74 29.21 7.68
N LEU A 349 16.33 29.31 8.88
CA LEU A 349 17.59 30.03 9.10
C LEU A 349 18.78 29.38 8.40
N HIS A 350 18.68 28.12 8.00
CA HIS A 350 19.81 27.43 7.39
C HIS A 350 20.01 27.78 5.90
N ASN A 351 19.01 28.36 5.21
CA ASN A 351 19.05 28.56 3.74
C ASN A 351 18.41 29.86 3.20
N ARG A 352 17.92 30.80 4.03
CA ARG A 352 17.30 32.05 3.55
C ARG A 352 17.83 33.30 4.25
N SER A 353 17.69 34.44 3.58
CA SER A 353 18.05 35.73 4.15
C SER A 353 17.05 36.12 5.26
N PRO A 354 17.49 36.83 6.33
CA PRO A 354 16.60 37.26 7.42
C PRO A 354 15.41 38.11 6.94
N GLU A 355 15.58 38.81 5.83
CA GLU A 355 14.59 39.74 5.27
C GLU A 355 13.42 39.00 4.62
N ASP A 356 13.68 37.86 3.97
CA ASP A 356 12.63 36.98 3.39
C ASP A 356 11.76 36.37 4.48
N LEU A 357 12.35 36.06 5.65
CA LEU A 357 11.64 35.48 6.79
C LEU A 357 10.72 36.51 7.46
N VAL A 358 11.17 37.77 7.54
CA VAL A 358 10.36 38.88 8.06
C VAL A 358 9.17 39.18 7.14
N MET A 359 9.37 39.15 5.82
CA MET A 359 8.28 39.38 4.86
C MET A 359 7.24 38.27 4.89
N LEU A 360 7.65 37.00 4.96
CA LEU A 360 6.72 35.87 5.07
C LEU A 360 5.90 35.92 6.37
N ALA A 361 6.53 36.33 7.48
CA ALA A 361 5.87 36.51 8.76
C ALA A 361 4.89 37.69 8.75
N LEU A 362 5.24 38.81 8.12
CA LEU A 362 4.37 39.98 7.99
C LEU A 362 3.17 39.71 7.07
N GLU A 363 3.37 38.97 5.98
CA GLU A 363 2.29 38.56 5.06
C GLU A 363 1.30 37.62 5.78
N TYR A 364 1.81 36.71 6.63
CA TYR A 364 0.99 35.85 7.49
C TYR A 364 0.22 36.62 8.60
N LEU A 365 0.86 37.62 9.20
CA LEU A 365 0.23 38.49 10.21
C LEU A 365 -0.90 39.36 9.62
N SER A 366 -0.87 39.61 8.31
CA SER A 366 -1.93 40.34 7.61
C SER A 366 -3.19 39.49 7.32
N LEU A 367 -3.06 38.16 7.33
CA LEU A 367 -4.12 37.21 6.98
C LEU A 367 -4.86 36.61 8.20
N SER A 368 -4.40 36.89 9.42
CA SER A 368 -4.90 36.27 10.66
C SER A 368 -5.60 37.29 11.59
N SER A 369 -6.68 36.88 12.27
CA SER A 369 -7.46 37.76 13.18
C SER A 369 -6.59 38.47 14.24
N PRO A 370 -6.78 39.79 14.46
CA PRO A 370 -5.84 40.65 15.21
C PRO A 370 -5.76 40.37 16.72
N VAL A 371 -6.66 39.57 17.29
CA VAL A 371 -6.80 39.42 18.75
C VAL A 371 -5.80 38.41 19.34
N SER A 372 -5.53 37.29 18.65
CA SER A 372 -4.61 36.25 19.14
C SER A 372 -3.13 36.63 18.96
N VAL A 373 -2.86 37.46 17.95
CA VAL A 373 -1.51 37.94 17.59
C VAL A 373 -0.93 38.89 18.65
N LYS A 374 -1.77 39.75 19.24
CA LYS A 374 -1.32 40.78 20.19
C LYS A 374 -0.79 40.19 21.50
N LYS A 375 -1.31 39.02 21.90
CA LYS A 375 -0.92 38.30 23.13
C LYS A 375 0.37 37.48 22.97
N ALA A 376 0.67 37.01 21.76
CA ALA A 376 1.87 36.23 21.48
C ALA A 376 3.13 37.10 21.27
N LEU A 377 2.95 38.38 20.92
CA LEU A 377 4.04 39.33 20.63
C LEU A 377 4.39 40.28 21.78
N GLU A 378 3.75 40.17 22.96
CA GLU A 378 4.09 40.99 24.13
C GLU A 378 5.58 40.95 24.56
N PRO A 379 6.34 39.85 24.40
CA PRO A 379 7.76 39.82 24.75
C PRO A 379 8.71 40.20 23.61
N VAL A 380 8.24 40.66 22.45
CA VAL A 380 9.14 40.99 21.32
C VAL A 380 8.77 42.36 20.74
N SER A 381 9.65 43.34 20.93
CA SER A 381 9.46 44.68 20.37
C SER A 381 10.30 44.88 19.11
N LEU A 382 9.65 45.24 18.00
CA LEU A 382 10.32 45.61 16.76
C LEU A 382 10.63 47.10 16.80
N VAL A 383 11.91 47.45 16.93
CA VAL A 383 12.37 48.83 16.95
C VAL A 383 13.08 49.14 15.63
N TRP A 384 12.65 50.20 14.95
CA TRP A 384 13.30 50.69 13.75
C TRP A 384 14.55 51.50 14.12
N LYS A 385 15.74 50.99 13.78
CA LYS A 385 17.02 51.68 13.98
C LYS A 385 17.75 51.78 12.64
N GLN A 386 18.10 53.02 12.25
CA GLN A 386 18.91 53.31 11.06
C GLN A 386 18.39 52.67 9.76
N GLY A 387 17.07 52.73 9.53
CA GLY A 387 16.46 52.19 8.32
C GLY A 387 16.40 50.67 8.24
N LYS A 388 16.67 49.96 9.35
CA LYS A 388 16.46 48.52 9.48
C LYS A 388 15.56 48.22 10.68
N ALA A 389 14.68 47.23 10.51
CA ALA A 389 13.88 46.70 11.61
C ALA A 389 14.78 45.77 12.46
N VAL A 390 14.93 46.09 13.75
CA VAL A 390 15.70 45.29 14.70
C VAL A 390 14.73 44.68 15.70
N VAL A 391 14.83 43.36 15.88
CA VAL A 391 14.04 42.61 16.86
C VAL A 391 14.75 42.71 18.21
N GLU A 392 14.13 43.39 19.18
CA GLU A 392 14.57 43.38 20.57
C GLU A 392 13.66 42.39 21.34
N VAL A 393 14.28 41.33 21.85
CA VAL A 393 13.68 40.33 22.76
C VAL A 393 13.74 40.82 24.19
#